data_AF-A0A0B5H2T7-F1
#
_entry.id   AF-A0A0B5H2T7-F1
#
_cell.length_a   1.000
_cell.length_b   1.000
_cell.length_c   1.000
_cell.angle_alpha   90.00
_cell.angle_beta   90.00
_cell.angle_gamma   90.00
#
_symmetry.space_group_name_H-M   'P 1'
#
loop_
_entity.id
_entity.type
_entity.pdbx_description
1 polymer ?
#
loop_
_entity_poly.entity_id
_entity_poly.type
_entity_poly.pdbx_seq_one_letter_code
_entity_poly.pdbx_strand_id
1 'polypeptide(L)'
;MVQKQSTTRESDADISTTGVVLTAETPGDALVSLNIDATADASYALDVSPTGDAGDWFDGEETYDQADVDDPQDIRDTFIAGDAYVRIRVTDAAAAGETADITIQQAH
;
A
#
# COMPACT_ATOMS: atom_id res chain seq x y z
N MET A 1 -17.97 17.95 13.44
CA MET A 1 -16.58 17.45 13.24
C MET A 1 -16.26 17.64 11.78
N VAL A 2 -15.19 18.34 11.43
CA VAL A 2 -14.74 18.41 10.03
C VAL A 2 -13.95 17.13 9.80
N GLN A 3 -14.44 16.23 8.95
CA GLN A 3 -13.67 15.08 8.53
C GLN A 3 -12.38 15.59 7.89
N LYS A 4 -11.24 15.16 8.43
CA LYS A 4 -9.95 15.47 7.82
C LYS A 4 -9.63 14.31 6.89
N GLN A 5 -9.48 14.61 5.61
CA GLN A 5 -8.96 13.67 4.64
C GLN A 5 -7.49 13.96 4.38
N SER A 6 -6.66 12.92 4.46
CA SER A 6 -5.26 12.94 4.03
C SER A 6 -5.09 12.03 2.81
N THR A 7 -4.10 12.34 1.99
CA THR A 7 -3.76 11.55 0.81
C THR A 7 -2.25 11.49 0.69
N THR A 8 -1.73 10.27 0.65
CA THR A 8 -0.32 9.97 0.36
C THR A 8 -0.30 9.22 -0.97
N ARG A 9 0.51 9.69 -1.91
CA ARG A 9 0.59 9.11 -3.26
C ARG A 9 2.04 9.00 -3.70
N GLU A 10 2.37 7.88 -4.31
CA GLU A 10 3.54 7.71 -5.16
C GLU A 10 3.05 7.50 -6.60
N SER A 11 3.67 8.20 -7.55
CA SER A 11 3.35 8.02 -8.98
C SER A 11 4.55 7.44 -9.69
N ASP A 12 4.32 6.58 -10.68
CA ASP A 12 5.38 5.86 -11.39
C ASP A 12 6.33 5.07 -10.45
N ALA A 13 5.81 4.49 -9.38
CA ALA A 13 6.60 3.66 -8.46
C ALA A 13 7.17 2.44 -9.20
N ASP A 14 8.47 2.18 -9.05
CA ASP A 14 9.12 1.03 -9.69
C ASP A 14 8.61 -0.28 -9.08
N ILE A 15 7.93 -1.10 -9.90
CA ILE A 15 7.45 -2.44 -9.52
C ILE A 15 8.26 -3.56 -10.17
N SER A 16 9.35 -3.21 -10.87
CA SER A 16 10.29 -4.19 -11.44
C SER A 16 11.26 -4.78 -10.43
N THR A 17 11.21 -4.31 -9.18
CA THR A 17 12.00 -4.83 -8.06
C THR A 17 11.13 -5.00 -6.82
N THR A 18 11.50 -5.94 -5.95
CA THR A 18 10.84 -6.11 -4.66
C THR A 18 11.32 -5.06 -3.67
N GLY A 19 10.42 -4.56 -2.82
CA GLY A 19 10.75 -3.49 -1.89
C GLY A 19 9.58 -2.58 -1.55
N VAL A 20 9.81 -1.71 -0.58
CA VAL A 20 8.79 -0.74 -0.13
C VAL A 20 8.68 0.36 -1.18
N VAL A 21 7.45 0.63 -1.61
CA VAL A 21 7.15 1.60 -2.66
C VAL A 21 6.36 2.81 -2.15
N LEU A 22 5.64 2.67 -1.02
CA LEU A 22 4.94 3.79 -0.38
C LEU A 22 4.81 3.55 1.12
N THR A 23 4.96 4.61 1.92
CA THR A 23 4.71 4.60 3.37
C THR A 23 3.84 5.79 3.75
N ALA A 24 2.87 5.58 4.65
CA ALA A 24 2.01 6.62 5.18
C ALA A 24 1.84 6.47 6.70
N GLU A 25 1.79 7.60 7.40
CA GLU A 25 1.39 7.67 8.81
C GLU A 25 -0.13 7.82 8.88
N THR A 26 -0.80 7.01 9.71
CA THR A 26 -2.24 7.05 9.94
C THR A 26 -2.51 7.46 11.39
N PRO A 27 -2.70 8.77 11.68
CA PRO A 27 -2.86 9.24 13.04
C PRO A 27 -4.25 8.93 13.60
N GLY A 28 -4.32 8.16 14.68
CA GLY A 28 -5.58 7.71 15.29
C GLY A 28 -6.41 6.79 14.37
N ASP A 29 -7.66 6.53 14.75
CA ASP A 29 -8.53 5.63 13.98
C ASP A 29 -8.96 6.29 12.65
N ALA A 30 -8.62 5.67 11.53
CA ALA A 30 -8.97 6.13 10.20
C ALA A 30 -9.50 4.99 9.32
N LEU A 31 -10.48 5.32 8.49
CA LEU A 31 -10.81 4.48 7.33
C LEU A 31 -9.77 4.76 6.25
N VAL A 32 -9.00 3.74 5.88
CA VAL A 32 -7.94 3.83 4.89
C VAL A 32 -8.39 3.16 3.61
N SER A 33 -8.30 3.86 2.48
CA SER A 33 -8.50 3.32 1.14
C SER A 33 -7.16 3.21 0.43
N LEU A 34 -6.85 2.00 -0.03
CA LEU A 34 -5.70 1.70 -0.87
C LEU A 34 -6.14 1.58 -2.32
N ASN A 35 -5.38 2.22 -3.20
CA ASN A 35 -5.55 2.18 -4.63
C ASN A 35 -4.19 1.94 -5.28
N ILE A 36 -4.06 0.87 -6.07
CA ILE A 36 -2.87 0.58 -6.88
C ILE A 36 -3.35 0.45 -8.33
N ASP A 37 -2.77 1.24 -9.22
CA ASP A 37 -3.00 1.20 -10.67
C ASP A 37 -1.63 0.94 -11.34
N ALA A 38 -1.40 -0.29 -11.80
CA ALA A 38 -0.12 -0.78 -12.26
C ALA A 38 -0.10 -1.03 -13.77
N THR A 39 1.08 -0.92 -14.38
CA THR A 39 1.25 -1.17 -15.83
C THR A 39 1.37 -2.65 -16.18
N ALA A 40 1.64 -3.51 -15.19
CA ALA A 40 1.78 -4.95 -15.33
C ALA A 40 1.48 -5.68 -14.01
N ASP A 41 1.32 -7.00 -14.09
CA ASP A 41 1.04 -7.85 -12.93
C ASP A 41 2.25 -7.87 -11.98
N ALA A 42 1.98 -7.60 -10.70
CA ALA A 42 2.91 -7.70 -9.59
C ALA A 42 2.14 -8.10 -8.33
N SER A 43 2.85 -8.65 -7.34
CA SER A 43 2.25 -8.94 -6.03
C SER A 43 2.67 -7.87 -5.02
N TYR A 44 1.74 -7.53 -4.12
CA TYR A 44 1.93 -6.51 -3.11
C TYR A 44 1.59 -7.04 -1.72
N ALA A 45 2.17 -6.43 -0.70
CA ALA A 45 1.80 -6.61 0.69
C ALA A 45 1.59 -5.25 1.37
N LEU A 46 0.54 -5.19 2.19
CA LEU A 46 0.35 -4.15 3.17
C LEU A 46 1.05 -4.58 4.45
N ASP A 47 2.04 -3.83 4.89
CA ASP A 47 2.68 -4.02 6.19
C ASP A 47 2.26 -2.87 7.13
N VAL A 48 2.17 -3.16 8.43
CA VAL A 48 1.79 -2.18 9.45
C VAL A 48 2.83 -2.11 10.56
N SER A 49 3.04 -0.93 11.14
CA SER A 49 3.98 -0.75 12.25
C SER A 49 3.43 0.29 13.24
N PRO A 50 3.56 0.08 14.55
CA PRO A 50 3.15 1.07 15.54
C PRO A 50 4.08 2.31 15.59
N THR A 51 5.36 2.20 15.19
CA THR A 51 6.31 3.32 15.33
C THR A 51 6.99 3.76 14.02
N GLY A 52 6.91 2.94 12.98
CA GLY A 52 7.62 3.11 11.71
C GLY A 52 9.07 2.60 11.73
N ASP A 53 9.57 2.11 12.86
CA ASP A 53 10.95 1.64 13.00
C ASP A 53 11.20 0.34 12.24
N ALA A 54 12.40 0.14 11.69
CA ALA A 54 12.68 -1.01 10.81
C ALA A 54 12.45 -2.40 11.47
N GLY A 55 12.40 -2.48 12.81
CA GLY A 55 12.31 -3.73 13.56
C GLY A 55 10.93 -4.11 14.07
N ASP A 56 9.90 -3.29 13.84
CA ASP A 56 8.55 -3.50 14.41
C ASP A 56 7.43 -3.58 13.35
N TRP A 57 7.81 -3.74 12.09
CA TRP A 57 6.87 -3.98 11.00
C TRP A 57 6.28 -5.39 11.10
N PHE A 58 4.96 -5.46 11.08
CA PHE A 58 4.19 -6.67 10.85
C PHE A 58 4.03 -6.83 9.34
N ASP A 59 4.79 -7.77 8.78
CA ASP A 59 4.81 -8.04 7.35
C ASP A 59 3.58 -8.83 6.92
N GLY A 60 2.91 -8.37 5.86
CA GLY A 60 1.77 -9.06 5.24
C GLY A 60 0.52 -9.09 6.12
N GLU A 61 0.12 -7.94 6.67
CA GLU A 61 -1.20 -7.78 7.28
C GLU A 61 -2.30 -8.08 6.26
N GLU A 62 -2.07 -7.66 5.01
CA GLU A 62 -2.83 -8.10 3.84
C GLU A 62 -1.87 -8.36 2.68
N THR A 63 -2.19 -9.34 1.85
CA THR A 63 -1.36 -9.76 0.71
C THR A 63 -2.20 -9.87 -0.55
N TYR A 64 -1.76 -9.19 -1.60
CA TYR A 64 -2.37 -9.21 -2.93
C TYR A 64 -1.45 -10.01 -3.84
N ASP A 65 -1.64 -11.33 -3.90
CA ASP A 65 -0.89 -12.20 -4.81
C ASP A 65 -1.51 -12.15 -6.21
N GLN A 66 -0.71 -11.79 -7.22
CA GLN A 66 -1.13 -11.76 -8.63
C GLN A 66 -1.74 -13.08 -9.12
N ALA A 67 -1.41 -14.22 -8.49
CA ALA A 67 -2.00 -15.52 -8.83
C ALA A 67 -3.44 -15.71 -8.33
N ASP A 68 -3.83 -14.96 -7.29
CA ASP A 68 -5.07 -15.15 -6.54
C ASP A 68 -6.04 -13.96 -6.67
N VAL A 69 -5.59 -12.81 -7.18
CA VAL A 69 -6.43 -11.63 -7.46
C VAL A 69 -6.93 -11.61 -8.90
N ASP A 70 -8.20 -11.24 -9.10
CA ASP A 70 -8.84 -11.22 -10.42
C ASP A 70 -8.23 -10.18 -11.38
N ASP A 71 -7.78 -9.04 -10.83
CA ASP A 71 -7.12 -7.96 -11.57
C ASP A 71 -5.88 -7.46 -10.78
N PRO A 72 -4.69 -8.04 -11.03
CA PRO A 72 -3.46 -7.65 -10.33
C PRO A 72 -3.00 -6.22 -10.65
N GLN A 73 -3.54 -5.60 -11.69
CA GLN A 73 -3.16 -4.27 -12.15
C GLN A 73 -4.03 -3.18 -11.52
N ASP A 74 -5.23 -3.51 -11.03
CA ASP A 74 -6.17 -2.58 -10.40
C ASP A 74 -6.61 -3.08 -9.02
N ILE A 75 -5.77 -2.84 -8.01
CA ILE A 75 -6.07 -3.25 -6.62
C ILE A 75 -6.78 -2.10 -5.90
N ARG A 76 -7.97 -2.39 -5.39
CA ARG A 76 -8.81 -1.48 -4.61
C ARG A 76 -9.20 -2.14 -3.31
N ASP A 77 -8.79 -1.55 -2.19
CA ASP A 77 -9.12 -2.09 -0.88
C ASP A 77 -9.42 -0.99 0.14
N THR A 78 -10.08 -1.36 1.22
CA THR A 78 -10.43 -0.47 2.32
C THR A 78 -10.36 -1.21 3.65
N PHE A 79 -9.61 -0.65 4.59
CA PHE A 79 -9.42 -1.21 5.92
C PHE A 79 -9.47 -0.11 6.99
N ILE A 80 -9.62 -0.50 8.25
CA ILE A 80 -9.53 0.41 9.39
C ILE A 80 -8.14 0.25 9.97
N ALA A 81 -7.38 1.34 10.03
CA ALA A 81 -6.11 1.40 10.74
C ALA A 81 -6.25 2.33 11.94
N GLY A 82 -5.68 1.91 13.08
CA GLY A 82 -5.51 2.77 14.24
C GLY A 82 -4.29 3.68 14.08
N ASP A 83 -3.82 4.21 15.20
CA ASP A 83 -2.60 5.04 15.27
C ASP A 83 -1.36 4.22 14.91
N ALA A 84 -0.97 4.23 13.64
CA ALA A 84 0.04 3.35 13.07
C ALA A 84 0.63 3.90 11.75
N TYR A 85 1.78 3.36 11.37
CA TYR A 85 2.37 3.47 10.04
C TYR A 85 1.90 2.31 9.18
N VAL A 86 1.57 2.59 7.93
CA VAL A 86 1.25 1.60 6.91
C VAL A 86 2.25 1.75 5.77
N ARG A 87 2.67 0.65 5.17
CA ARG A 87 3.48 0.68 3.94
C ARG A 87 3.01 -0.36 2.95
N ILE A 88 3.18 -0.04 1.67
CA ILE A 88 2.98 -0.97 0.56
C ILE A 88 4.35 -1.43 0.09
N ARG A 89 4.49 -2.74 -0.07
CA ARG A 89 5.71 -3.39 -0.52
C ARG A 89 5.42 -4.34 -1.67
N VAL A 90 6.22 -4.27 -2.72
CA VAL A 90 6.21 -5.24 -3.81
C VAL A 90 6.85 -6.54 -3.30
N THR A 91 6.12 -7.65 -3.39
CA THR A 91 6.54 -8.98 -2.93
C THR A 91 6.92 -9.91 -4.08
N ASP A 92 6.26 -9.76 -5.24
CA ASP A 92 6.65 -10.38 -6.50
C ASP A 92 6.70 -9.29 -7.57
N ALA A 93 7.82 -9.22 -8.29
CA ALA A 93 8.14 -8.10 -9.17
C ALA A 93 7.61 -8.32 -10.59
N ALA A 94 7.17 -7.23 -11.22
CA ALA A 94 6.82 -7.21 -12.63
C ALA A 94 8.07 -7.22 -13.53
N ALA A 95 7.85 -7.16 -14.85
CA ALA A 95 8.93 -7.03 -15.81
C ALA A 95 9.72 -5.71 -15.65
N ALA A 96 10.91 -5.66 -16.24
CA ALA A 96 11.78 -4.49 -16.17
C ALA A 96 11.13 -3.25 -16.80
N GLY A 97 11.08 -2.15 -16.05
CA GLY A 97 10.55 -0.86 -16.52
C GLY A 97 9.04 -0.67 -16.28
N GLU A 98 8.38 -1.63 -15.63
CA GLU A 98 6.98 -1.51 -15.23
C GLU A 98 6.83 -0.64 -13.97
N THR A 99 5.73 0.10 -13.89
CA THR A 99 5.46 1.06 -12.82
C THR A 99 4.05 0.93 -12.25
N ALA A 100 3.80 1.55 -11.09
CA ALA A 100 2.47 1.68 -10.52
C ALA A 100 2.22 3.05 -9.87
N ASP A 101 0.99 3.52 -10.00
CA ASP A 101 0.46 4.66 -9.25
C ASP A 101 -0.22 4.14 -7.98
N ILE A 102 0.33 4.49 -6.82
CA ILE A 102 -0.13 3.98 -5.52
C ILE A 102 -0.65 5.14 -4.69
N THR A 103 -1.88 5.04 -4.21
CA THR A 103 -2.51 6.05 -3.38
C THR A 103 -3.11 5.44 -2.11
N ILE A 104 -2.76 6.03 -0.97
CA ILE A 104 -3.39 5.79 0.33
C ILE A 104 -4.19 7.03 0.71
N GLN A 105 -5.50 6.86 0.88
CA GLN A 105 -6.42 7.90 1.34
C GLN A 105 -6.91 7.57 2.74
N GLN A 106 -6.92 8.53 3.64
CA GLN A 106 -7.34 8.35 5.03
C GLN A 106 -8.50 9.28 5.33
N ALA A 107 -9.54 8.78 5.99
CA ALA A 107 -10.66 9.56 6.48
C ALA A 107 -10.77 9.43 8.01
N HIS A 108 -10.61 10.57 8.71
CA HIS A 108 -10.69 10.72 10.16
C HIS A 108 -11.96 11.47 10.60
#